data_AF-A0A8H5FPP0-F1
#
_entry.id   AF-A0A8H5FPP0-F1
#
_cell.length_a   1.000
_cell.length_b   1.000
_cell.length_c   1.000
_cell.angle_alpha   90.00
_cell.angle_beta   90.00
_cell.angle_gamma   90.00
#
_symmetry.space_group_name_H-M   'P 1'
#
loop_
_entity.id
_entity.type
_entity.pdbx_description
1 polymer ?
#
loop_
_entity_poly.entity_id
_entity_poly.type
_entity_poly.pdbx_seq_one_letter_code
_entity_poly.pdbx_strand_id
1 'polypeptide(L)'
;MWKKLESVHVSKKPGARFNAYDDLFTISKKEDETLMDLSTRVTEAMAKIKNLRPAKFTVDELDKELEAMSLIRALPADYKHLTSALMLLPELDKDTVLELFKAEELQRTKEEQAVQRAAAAATSFVPRGRGRGRGGYGYRGSGGHANIICFNCQ
;
A
#
# COMPACT_ATOMS: atom_id res chain seq x y z
N MET A 1 -6.53 2.53 -39.24
CA MET A 1 -5.73 3.27 -38.25
C MET A 1 -6.47 3.50 -36.94
N TRP A 2 -7.68 4.08 -36.94
CA TRP A 2 -8.48 4.36 -35.73
C TRP A 2 -8.70 3.16 -34.78
N LYS A 3 -8.96 1.95 -35.30
CA LYS A 3 -9.12 0.73 -34.49
C LYS A 3 -7.88 0.36 -33.65
N LYS A 4 -6.67 0.65 -34.14
CA LYS A 4 -5.41 0.40 -33.39
C LYS A 4 -5.18 1.45 -32.30
N LEU A 5 -5.57 2.71 -32.57
CA LEU A 5 -5.49 3.78 -31.56
C LEU A 5 -6.51 3.57 -30.45
N GLU A 6 -7.73 3.14 -30.79
CA GLU A 6 -8.74 2.75 -29.81
C GLU A 6 -8.26 1.56 -28.96
N SER A 7 -7.62 0.55 -29.55
CA SER A 7 -7.09 -0.59 -28.78
C SER A 7 -5.90 -0.23 -27.88
N VAL A 8 -5.12 0.79 -28.23
CA VAL A 8 -3.95 1.24 -27.46
C VAL A 8 -4.33 2.31 -26.42
N HIS A 9 -5.32 3.16 -26.72
CA HIS A 9 -5.69 4.31 -25.89
C HIS A 9 -6.94 4.06 -25.03
N VAL A 10 -7.93 3.29 -25.53
CA VAL A 10 -9.00 2.72 -24.72
C VAL A 10 -8.54 1.33 -24.29
N SER A 11 -7.49 1.30 -23.47
CA SER A 11 -7.13 0.07 -22.81
C SER A 11 -8.31 -0.29 -21.90
N LYS A 12 -9.18 -1.21 -22.35
CA LYS A 12 -10.27 -1.81 -21.56
C LYS A 12 -9.70 -2.73 -20.47
N LYS A 13 -8.61 -2.29 -19.84
CA LYS A 13 -7.99 -2.92 -18.71
C LYS A 13 -8.97 -2.89 -17.54
N PRO A 14 -9.00 -3.94 -16.72
CA PRO A 14 -9.82 -3.97 -15.51
C PRO A 14 -9.60 -2.73 -14.64
N GLY A 15 -8.37 -2.24 -14.52
CA GLY A 15 -8.06 -1.02 -13.75
C GLY A 15 -8.81 0.24 -14.24
N ALA A 16 -9.05 0.40 -15.54
CA ALA A 16 -9.82 1.52 -16.05
C ALA A 16 -11.32 1.40 -15.70
N ARG A 17 -11.86 0.18 -15.71
CA ARG A 17 -13.23 -0.09 -15.25
C ARG A 17 -13.37 0.08 -13.75
N PHE A 18 -12.38 -0.39 -12.97
CA PHE A 18 -12.32 -0.18 -11.53
C PHE A 18 -12.39 1.32 -11.21
N ASN A 19 -11.53 2.14 -11.84
CA ASN A 19 -11.55 3.60 -11.61
C ASN A 19 -12.90 4.23 -11.97
N ALA A 20 -13.55 3.77 -13.05
CA ALA A 20 -14.87 4.28 -13.43
C ALA A 20 -15.97 3.88 -12.43
N TYR A 21 -15.90 2.67 -11.85
CA TYR A 21 -16.78 2.28 -10.75
C TYR A 21 -16.47 3.07 -9.47
N ASP A 22 -15.19 3.26 -9.15
CA ASP A 22 -14.73 4.04 -8.00
C ASP A 22 -15.24 5.49 -8.07
N ASP A 23 -15.11 6.11 -9.24
CA ASP A 23 -15.66 7.43 -9.56
C ASP A 23 -17.18 7.45 -9.32
N LEU A 24 -17.92 6.47 -9.85
CA LEU A 24 -19.38 6.37 -9.69
C LEU A 24 -19.78 6.31 -8.21
N PHE A 25 -19.13 5.46 -7.41
CA PHE A 25 -19.47 5.29 -5.99
C PHE A 25 -18.96 6.44 -5.11
N THR A 26 -18.02 7.24 -5.60
CA THR A 26 -17.52 8.44 -4.92
C THR A 26 -18.38 9.68 -5.18
N ILE A 27 -19.29 9.64 -6.16
CA ILE A 27 -20.22 10.74 -6.43
C ILE A 27 -21.08 11.02 -5.19
N SER A 28 -20.88 12.20 -4.63
CA SER A 28 -21.78 12.84 -3.66
C SER A 28 -22.32 14.16 -4.20
N LYS A 29 -23.45 14.60 -3.64
CA LYS A 29 -24.04 15.92 -3.94
C LYS A 29 -23.10 17.02 -3.44
N LYS A 30 -22.74 17.96 -4.31
CA LYS A 30 -21.99 19.16 -3.93
C LYS A 30 -22.92 20.24 -3.35
N GLU A 31 -22.36 21.20 -2.61
CA GLU A 31 -23.13 22.29 -1.98
C GLU A 31 -23.85 23.14 -3.03
N ASP A 32 -23.12 23.59 -4.07
CA ASP A 32 -23.61 24.48 -5.14
C ASP A 32 -24.27 23.75 -6.33
N GLU A 33 -24.69 22.50 -6.15
CA GLU A 33 -25.20 21.64 -7.23
C GLU A 33 -26.70 21.35 -7.06
N THR A 34 -27.45 21.36 -8.17
CA THR A 34 -28.86 20.95 -8.16
C THR A 34 -29.01 19.43 -8.19
N LEU A 35 -30.17 18.90 -7.80
CA LEU A 35 -30.43 17.45 -7.90
C LEU A 35 -30.41 16.94 -9.35
N MET A 36 -30.71 17.80 -10.32
CA MET A 36 -30.67 17.45 -11.75
C MET A 36 -29.23 17.34 -12.27
N ASP A 37 -28.34 18.24 -11.82
CA ASP A 37 -26.92 18.17 -12.17
C ASP A 37 -26.27 16.90 -11.59
N LEU A 38 -26.61 16.56 -10.34
CA LEU A 38 -26.19 15.31 -9.72
C LEU A 38 -26.66 14.07 -10.53
N SER A 39 -27.93 14.05 -10.93
CA SER A 39 -28.49 12.97 -11.75
C SER A 39 -27.76 12.84 -13.10
N THR A 40 -27.41 13.97 -13.70
CA THR A 40 -26.65 14.03 -14.95
C THR A 40 -25.26 13.41 -14.77
N ARG A 41 -24.52 13.78 -13.72
CA ARG A 41 -23.22 13.19 -13.39
C ARG A 41 -23.27 11.67 -13.16
N VAL A 42 -24.28 11.19 -12.44
CA VAL A 42 -24.47 9.73 -12.23
C VAL A 42 -24.71 9.03 -13.56
N THR A 43 -25.55 9.61 -14.42
CA THR A 43 -25.84 9.07 -15.76
C THR A 43 -24.60 9.03 -16.65
N GLU A 44 -23.79 10.10 -16.63
CA GLU A 44 -22.52 10.19 -17.35
C GLU A 44 -21.50 9.17 -16.83
N ALA A 45 -21.37 9.01 -15.51
CA ALA A 45 -20.48 8.01 -14.92
C ALA A 45 -20.89 6.58 -15.32
N MET A 46 -22.18 6.28 -15.30
CA MET A 46 -22.70 4.99 -15.77
C MET A 46 -22.45 4.77 -17.28
N ALA A 47 -22.58 5.82 -18.09
CA ALA A 47 -22.28 5.75 -19.51
C ALA A 47 -20.78 5.45 -19.77
N LYS A 48 -19.88 6.06 -18.98
CA LYS A 48 -18.44 5.76 -19.03
C LYS A 48 -18.16 4.28 -18.73
N ILE A 49 -18.75 3.73 -17.68
CA ILE A 49 -18.62 2.30 -17.34
C ILE A 49 -19.08 1.43 -18.52
N LYS A 50 -20.25 1.73 -19.09
CA LYS A 50 -20.79 0.99 -20.25
C LYS A 50 -19.84 1.04 -21.46
N ASN A 51 -19.22 2.18 -21.73
CA ASN A 51 -18.27 2.33 -22.83
C ASN A 51 -16.98 1.52 -22.64
N LEU A 52 -16.56 1.32 -21.38
CA LEU A 52 -15.38 0.53 -21.03
C LEU A 52 -15.62 -0.98 -21.04
N ARG A 53 -16.88 -1.43 -21.09
CA ARG A 53 -17.21 -2.86 -21.11
C ARG A 53 -16.79 -3.52 -22.44
N PRO A 54 -16.31 -4.77 -22.41
CA PRO A 54 -16.18 -5.60 -23.60
C PRO A 54 -17.53 -5.83 -24.28
N ALA A 55 -17.53 -6.10 -25.59
CA ALA A 55 -18.77 -6.35 -26.34
C ALA A 55 -19.51 -7.62 -25.89
N LYS A 56 -18.82 -8.57 -25.25
CA LYS A 56 -19.35 -9.84 -24.75
C LYS A 56 -19.44 -9.89 -23.22
N PHE A 57 -19.64 -8.75 -22.56
CA PHE A 57 -19.66 -8.67 -21.11
C PHE A 57 -20.93 -9.29 -20.52
N THR A 58 -20.79 -10.27 -19.64
CA THR A 58 -21.93 -10.97 -19.00
C THR A 58 -22.24 -10.41 -17.61
N VAL A 59 -23.40 -10.76 -17.06
CA VAL A 59 -23.75 -10.42 -15.67
C VAL A 59 -22.83 -11.16 -14.68
N ASP A 60 -22.46 -12.40 -14.97
CA ASP A 60 -21.52 -13.16 -14.12
C ASP A 60 -20.14 -12.49 -14.05
N GLU A 61 -19.68 -11.87 -15.15
CA GLU A 61 -18.44 -11.08 -15.16
C GLU A 61 -18.59 -9.79 -14.33
N LEU A 62 -19.78 -9.16 -14.34
CA LEU A 62 -20.07 -8.02 -13.48
C LEU A 62 -19.99 -8.39 -12.00
N ASP A 63 -20.60 -9.50 -11.60
CA ASP A 63 -20.62 -9.93 -10.21
C ASP A 63 -19.20 -10.23 -9.69
N LYS A 64 -18.36 -10.87 -10.53
CA LYS A 64 -16.94 -11.10 -10.23
C LYS A 64 -16.15 -9.80 -10.08
N GLU A 65 -16.36 -8.84 -11.00
CA GLU A 65 -15.69 -7.53 -10.91
C GLU A 65 -16.12 -6.76 -9.67
N LEU A 66 -17.41 -6.79 -9.31
CA LEU A 66 -17.93 -6.11 -8.12
C LEU A 66 -17.40 -6.74 -6.82
N GLU A 67 -17.26 -8.06 -6.76
CA GLU A 67 -16.68 -8.75 -5.62
C GLU A 67 -15.20 -8.37 -5.45
N ALA A 68 -14.41 -8.44 -6.52
CA ALA A 68 -13.01 -8.00 -6.51
C ALA A 68 -12.89 -6.52 -6.13
N MET A 69 -13.78 -5.67 -6.63
CA MET A 69 -13.78 -4.24 -6.31
C MET A 69 -14.04 -3.99 -4.83
N SER A 70 -14.99 -4.72 -4.26
CA SER A 70 -15.37 -4.61 -2.85
C SER A 70 -14.21 -5.02 -1.93
N LEU A 71 -13.47 -6.08 -2.28
CA LEU A 71 -12.28 -6.49 -1.54
C LEU A 71 -11.21 -5.39 -1.51
N ILE A 72 -10.96 -4.74 -2.66
CA ILE A 72 -9.95 -3.67 -2.76
C ILE A 72 -10.39 -2.42 -2.00
N ARG A 73 -11.65 -2.02 -2.10
CA ARG A 73 -12.19 -0.86 -1.38
C ARG A 73 -12.27 -1.07 0.14
N ALA A 74 -12.30 -2.32 0.59
CA ALA A 74 -12.28 -2.67 2.02
C ALA A 74 -10.89 -2.54 2.64
N LEU A 75 -9.82 -2.42 1.84
CA LEU A 75 -8.46 -2.27 2.36
C LEU A 75 -8.24 -0.90 3.01
N PRO A 76 -7.61 -0.84 4.20
CA PRO A 76 -7.25 0.44 4.80
C PRO A 76 -6.07 1.09 4.07
N ALA A 77 -5.83 2.37 4.36
CA ALA A 77 -4.81 3.19 3.70
C ALA A 77 -3.37 2.63 3.82
N ASP A 78 -3.10 1.78 4.80
CA ASP A 78 -1.80 1.14 5.01
C ASP A 78 -1.46 0.11 3.92
N TYR A 79 -2.45 -0.34 3.16
CA TYR A 79 -2.29 -1.28 2.03
C TYR A 79 -2.31 -0.59 0.66
N LYS A 80 -2.03 0.72 0.60
CA LYS A 80 -2.00 1.49 -0.67
C LYS A 80 -1.06 0.90 -1.71
N HIS A 81 0.07 0.34 -1.31
CA HIS A 81 1.00 -0.33 -2.21
C HIS A 81 0.37 -1.56 -2.87
N LEU A 82 -0.36 -2.36 -2.09
CA LEU A 82 -1.10 -3.51 -2.58
C LEU A 82 -2.22 -3.09 -3.55
N THR A 83 -3.01 -2.07 -3.20
CA THR A 83 -4.01 -1.49 -4.11
C THR A 83 -3.37 -1.03 -5.42
N SER A 84 -2.23 -0.35 -5.35
CA SER A 84 -1.51 0.11 -6.54
C SER A 84 -1.01 -1.05 -7.41
N ALA A 85 -0.51 -2.13 -6.79
CA ALA A 85 -0.09 -3.33 -7.49
C ALA A 85 -1.27 -4.03 -8.19
N LEU A 86 -2.41 -4.12 -7.51
CA LEU A 86 -3.64 -4.71 -8.06
C LEU A 86 -4.15 -3.95 -9.30
N MET A 87 -4.02 -2.63 -9.35
CA MET A 87 -4.41 -1.82 -10.52
C MET A 87 -3.57 -2.05 -11.77
N LEU A 88 -2.37 -2.64 -11.63
CA LEU A 88 -1.47 -2.91 -12.75
C LEU A 88 -1.73 -4.27 -13.41
N LEU A 89 -2.56 -5.11 -12.80
CA LEU A 89 -2.84 -6.45 -13.29
C LEU A 89 -3.63 -6.44 -14.60
N PRO A 90 -3.37 -7.40 -15.50
CA PRO A 90 -4.09 -7.52 -16.77
C PRO A 90 -5.55 -7.96 -16.57
N GLU A 91 -5.80 -8.76 -15.53
CA GLU A 91 -7.12 -9.26 -15.13
C GLU A 91 -7.27 -9.09 -13.62
N LEU A 92 -8.47 -8.73 -13.18
CA LEU A 92 -8.78 -8.49 -11.79
C LEU A 92 -9.98 -9.35 -11.41
N ASP A 93 -9.69 -10.59 -11.05
CA ASP A 93 -10.67 -11.54 -10.53
C ASP A 93 -10.49 -11.72 -9.02
N LYS A 94 -11.50 -12.33 -8.40
CA LYS A 94 -11.50 -12.62 -6.97
C LYS A 94 -10.28 -13.46 -6.56
N ASP A 95 -9.98 -14.50 -7.33
CA ASP A 95 -8.94 -15.46 -6.96
C ASP A 95 -7.56 -14.82 -6.99
N THR A 96 -7.24 -14.00 -7.99
CA THR A 96 -5.98 -13.24 -8.03
C THR A 96 -5.88 -12.24 -6.88
N VAL A 97 -6.97 -11.56 -6.52
CA VAL A 97 -6.98 -10.64 -5.35
C VAL A 97 -6.68 -11.42 -4.07
N LEU A 98 -7.33 -12.56 -3.86
CA LEU A 98 -7.12 -13.39 -2.67
C LEU A 98 -5.71 -14.00 -2.60
N GLU A 99 -5.13 -14.39 -3.74
CA GLU A 99 -3.75 -14.85 -3.81
C GLU A 99 -2.76 -13.77 -3.41
N LEU A 100 -2.95 -12.54 -3.90
CA LEU A 100 -2.11 -11.41 -3.54
C LEU A 100 -2.28 -11.00 -2.09
N PHE A 101 -3.48 -11.09 -1.52
CA PHE A 101 -3.71 -10.86 -0.09
C PHE A 101 -2.91 -11.87 0.75
N LYS A 102 -2.92 -13.15 0.37
CA LYS A 102 -2.11 -14.18 1.05
C LYS A 102 -0.62 -13.88 0.95
N ALA A 103 -0.15 -13.44 -0.22
CA ALA A 103 1.26 -13.10 -0.43
C ALA A 103 1.69 -11.90 0.44
N GLU A 104 0.85 -10.86 0.52
CA GLU A 104 1.08 -9.68 1.34
C GLU A 104 1.14 -10.01 2.83
N GLU A 105 0.16 -10.77 3.35
CA GLU A 105 0.14 -11.18 4.76
C GLU A 105 1.38 -12.01 5.13
N LEU A 106 1.83 -12.88 4.21
CA LEU A 106 3.07 -13.64 4.39
C LEU A 106 4.30 -12.72 4.42
N GLN A 107 4.33 -11.69 3.58
CA GLN A 107 5.42 -10.72 3.56
C GLN A 107 5.50 -9.94 4.88
N ARG A 108 4.37 -9.41 5.36
CA ARG A 108 4.31 -8.67 6.63
C ARG A 108 4.73 -9.53 7.81
N THR A 109 4.27 -10.78 7.85
CA THR A 109 4.71 -11.75 8.88
C THR A 109 6.23 -11.95 8.87
N LYS A 110 6.85 -12.03 7.70
CA LYS A 110 8.32 -12.17 7.57
C LYS A 110 9.05 -10.92 8.04
N GLU A 111 8.53 -9.74 7.70
CA GLU A 111 9.09 -8.46 8.14
C GLU A 111 9.03 -8.32 9.66
N GLU A 112 7.88 -8.64 10.27
CA GLU A 112 7.70 -8.65 11.72
C GLU A 112 8.69 -9.62 12.41
N GLN A 113 8.82 -10.84 11.89
CA GLN A 113 9.78 -11.81 12.41
C GLN A 113 11.24 -11.34 12.27
N ALA A 114 11.58 -10.66 11.17
CA ALA A 114 12.92 -10.11 10.97
C ALA A 114 13.23 -8.99 11.97
N VAL A 115 12.27 -8.09 12.20
CA VAL A 115 12.39 -7.02 13.20
C VAL A 115 12.56 -7.61 14.61
N GLN A 116 11.75 -8.62 14.97
CA GLN A 116 11.86 -9.31 16.25
C GLN A 116 13.22 -10.00 16.43
N ARG A 117 13.74 -10.67 15.39
CA ARG A 117 15.07 -11.32 15.42
C ARG A 117 16.19 -10.29 15.58
N ALA A 118 16.12 -9.17 14.87
CA ALA A 118 17.09 -8.10 14.99
C ALA A 118 17.08 -7.48 16.40
N ALA A 119 15.89 -7.25 16.97
CA ALA A 119 15.74 -6.76 18.34
C ALA A 119 16.30 -7.77 19.37
N ALA A 120 15.99 -9.06 19.23
CA ALA A 120 16.53 -10.11 20.09
C ALA A 120 18.07 -10.17 20.03
N ALA A 121 18.66 -10.09 18.83
CA ALA A 121 20.10 -10.02 18.64
C ALA A 121 20.72 -8.80 19.34
N ALA A 122 20.09 -7.62 19.25
CA ALA A 122 20.54 -6.41 19.92
C ALA A 122 20.49 -6.52 21.46
N THR A 123 19.46 -7.18 22.03
CA THR A 123 19.36 -7.41 23.48
C THR A 123 20.32 -8.48 24.01
N SER A 124 20.74 -9.42 23.15
CA SER A 124 21.70 -10.48 23.51
C SER A 124 23.16 -10.01 23.53
N PHE A 125 23.44 -8.78 23.07
CA PHE A 125 24.76 -8.16 23.20
C PHE A 125 25.01 -7.76 24.66
N VAL A 126 25.37 -8.73 25.50
CA VAL A 126 26.02 -8.47 26.79
C VAL A 126 27.42 -7.96 26.46
N PRO A 127 27.79 -6.71 26.79
CA PRO A 127 29.19 -6.29 26.70
C PRO A 127 29.97 -7.24 27.60
N ARG A 128 30.92 -8.01 27.04
CA ARG A 128 31.87 -8.78 27.86
C ARG A 128 32.61 -7.80 28.76
N GLY A 129 32.10 -7.63 29.97
CA GLY A 129 32.75 -6.89 31.04
C GLY A 129 34.15 -7.46 31.22
N ARG A 130 35.16 -6.60 31.04
CA ARG A 130 36.56 -6.92 31.32
C ARG A 130 36.63 -7.50 32.74
N GLY A 131 37.12 -8.74 32.84
CA GLY A 131 37.30 -9.44 34.11
C GLY A 131 38.11 -8.61 35.09
N ARG A 132 37.57 -8.42 36.30
CA ARG A 132 38.33 -7.91 37.45
C ARG A 132 39.26 -9.01 37.95
N GLY A 133 40.53 -8.94 37.54
CA GLY A 133 41.65 -9.62 38.18
C GLY A 133 42.32 -8.69 39.20
N ARG A 134 42.38 -9.13 40.46
CA ARG A 134 43.10 -8.51 41.59
C ARG A 134 44.58 -8.23 41.28
N GLY A 135 45.10 -7.09 41.76
CA GLY A 135 46.53 -6.83 41.91
C GLY A 135 46.79 -5.36 42.26
N GLY A 136 47.43 -5.08 43.41
CA GLY A 136 47.51 -3.75 44.04
C GLY A 136 48.70 -2.88 43.63
N TYR A 137 48.98 -1.90 44.51
CA TYR A 137 49.96 -0.79 44.49
C TYR A 137 49.53 0.39 43.58
N GLY A 138 49.52 1.67 43.97
CA GLY A 138 49.97 2.43 45.14
C GLY A 138 50.20 3.88 44.67
N TYR A 139 49.79 4.86 45.49
CA TYR A 139 50.23 6.27 45.51
C TYR A 139 49.85 7.29 44.38
N ARG A 140 49.08 8.31 44.84
CA ARG A 140 49.25 9.78 44.70
C ARG A 140 49.74 10.39 43.37
N GLY A 141 48.95 11.35 42.85
CA GLY A 141 49.49 12.63 42.37
C GLY A 141 48.93 13.18 41.05
N SER A 142 48.09 14.21 41.18
CA SER A 142 47.99 15.43 40.36
C SER A 142 47.81 15.39 38.83
N GLY A 143 46.70 16.00 38.39
CA GLY A 143 46.73 17.10 37.42
C GLY A 143 46.70 16.72 35.95
N GLY A 144 45.58 16.98 35.29
CA GLY A 144 45.51 16.94 33.82
C GLY A 144 44.09 17.05 33.30
N HIS A 145 43.63 18.28 33.09
CA HIS A 145 42.40 18.59 32.36
C HIS A 145 42.42 17.92 30.98
N ALA A 146 41.37 17.18 30.64
CA ALA A 146 41.11 16.76 29.26
C ALA A 146 39.70 17.23 28.87
N ASN A 147 39.68 18.19 27.95
CA ASN A 147 38.51 18.81 27.33
C ASN A 147 37.51 17.77 26.82
N ILE A 148 36.29 17.82 27.32
CA ILE A 148 35.11 17.25 26.66
C ILE A 148 34.70 18.28 25.60
N ILE A 149 35.04 18.02 24.34
CA ILE A 149 34.47 18.76 23.22
C ILE A 149 33.13 18.09 22.89
N CYS A 150 32.03 18.67 23.38
CA CYS A 150 30.69 18.38 22.92
C CYS A 150 30.50 18.96 21.51
N PHE A 151 30.68 18.14 20.48
CA PHE A 151 30.14 18.43 19.15
C PHE A 151 28.69 17.95 19.11
N ASN A 152 27.74 18.85 19.32
CA ASN A 152 26.72 19.24 18.34
C ASN A 152 25.53 19.88 19.07
N CYS A 153 25.53 21.21 19.13
CA CYS A 153 24.35 22.00 19.43
C CYS A 153 24.39 23.25 18.54
N GLN A 154 23.99 23.08 17.28
CA GLN A 154 23.23 24.04 16.49
C GLN A 154 22.73 23.38 15.20
#